data_AF-A0A0S3T5T0-F1
#
_entry.id   AF-A0A0S3T5T0-F1
#
_cell.length_a   1.000
_cell.length_b   1.000
_cell.length_c   1.000
_cell.angle_alpha   90.00
_cell.angle_beta   90.00
_cell.angle_gamma   90.00
#
_symmetry.space_group_name_H-M   'P 1'
#
loop_
_entity.id
_entity.type
_entity.pdbx_description
1 polymer ?
#
loop_
_entity_poly.entity_id
_entity_poly.type
_entity_poly.pdbx_seq_one_letter_code
_entity_poly.pdbx_strand_id
1 'polypeptide(L)'
;MLVRDVVSWTGLISGYVKARLFNEAIALFLRMDVEPNVATFVSILGACGKLGCLNLGKGIHGLGLKCLFGKELVVCNAVLECLYRWNAF
;
A
#
# COMPACT_ATOMS: atom_id res chain seq x y z
N MET A 1 -14.59 9.18 20.32
CA MET A 1 -13.29 9.85 20.04
C MET A 1 -12.89 9.43 18.63
N LEU A 2 -12.78 10.40 17.70
CA LEU A 2 -12.54 10.16 16.26
C LEU A 2 -11.08 9.74 16.01
N VAL A 3 -10.68 8.58 16.53
CA VAL A 3 -9.39 7.98 16.19
C VAL A 3 -9.53 7.42 14.77
N ARG A 4 -8.70 7.89 13.83
CA ARG A 4 -8.67 7.32 12.49
C ARG A 4 -8.09 5.92 12.58
N ASP A 5 -8.91 4.92 12.26
CA ASP A 5 -8.46 3.55 12.17
C ASP A 5 -7.89 3.22 10.78
N VAL A 6 -7.36 2.01 10.64
CA VAL A 6 -6.78 1.52 9.37
C VAL A 6 -7.77 1.60 8.21
N VAL A 7 -9.07 1.41 8.47
CA VAL A 7 -10.13 1.47 7.46
C VAL A 7 -10.28 2.89 6.94
N SER A 8 -10.35 3.87 7.83
CA SER A 8 -10.48 5.29 7.50
C SER A 8 -9.29 5.81 6.70
N TRP A 9 -8.06 5.45 7.11
CA TRP A 9 -6.83 5.79 6.39
C TRP A 9 -6.78 5.15 5.01
N THR A 10 -7.12 3.87 4.91
CA THR A 10 -7.15 3.14 3.63
C THR A 10 -8.17 3.75 2.67
N GLY A 11 -9.36 4.10 3.16
CA GLY A 11 -10.39 4.76 2.37
C GLY A 11 -9.93 6.09 1.79
N LEU A 12 -9.25 6.92 2.60
CA LEU A 12 -8.66 8.18 2.14
C LEU A 12 -7.61 7.92 1.05
N ILE A 13 -6.63 7.06 1.32
CA ILE A 13 -5.55 6.74 0.37
C ILE A 13 -6.12 6.24 -0.97
N SER A 14 -7.04 5.27 -0.94
CA SER A 14 -7.69 4.76 -2.16
C SER A 14 -8.47 5.84 -2.90
N GLY A 15 -9.09 6.79 -2.19
CA GLY A 15 -9.76 7.94 -2.78
C GLY A 15 -8.81 8.83 -3.59
N TYR A 16 -7.64 9.17 -3.03
CA TYR A 16 -6.62 9.95 -3.72
C TYR A 16 -6.05 9.20 -4.93
N VAL A 17 -5.79 7.89 -4.81
CA VAL A 17 -5.36 7.05 -5.94
C VAL A 17 -6.40 7.04 -7.07
N LYS A 18 -7.69 6.89 -6.75
CA LYS A 18 -8.79 6.94 -7.73
C LYS A 18 -8.87 8.32 -8.42
N ALA A 19 -8.58 9.39 -7.68
CA ALA A 19 -8.48 10.75 -8.20
C ALA A 19 -7.18 11.03 -8.98
N ARG A 20 -6.28 10.04 -9.14
CA ARG A 20 -4.96 10.16 -9.77
C ARG A 20 -3.99 11.12 -9.05
N LEU A 21 -4.27 11.41 -7.77
CA LEU A 21 -3.43 12.21 -6.89
C LEU A 21 -2.41 11.32 -6.18
N PHE A 22 -1.49 10.75 -6.97
CA PHE A 22 -0.61 9.68 -6.52
C PHE A 22 0.43 10.14 -5.50
N ASN A 23 0.98 11.34 -5.65
CA ASN A 23 1.97 11.90 -4.72
C ASN A 23 1.33 12.15 -3.35
N GLU A 24 0.11 12.66 -3.34
CA GLU A 24 -0.68 12.93 -2.13
C GLU A 24 -1.10 11.63 -1.45
N ALA A 25 -1.48 10.61 -2.23
CA ALA A 25 -1.76 9.28 -1.69
C ALA A 25 -0.53 8.69 -0.97
N ILE A 26 0.65 8.80 -1.57
CA ILE A 26 1.93 8.37 -0.96
C ILE A 26 2.23 9.20 0.28
N ALA A 27 2.07 10.52 0.24
CA ALA A 27 2.29 11.39 1.39
C ALA A 27 1.34 11.05 2.56
N LEU A 28 0.09 10.70 2.27
CA LEU A 28 -0.86 10.20 3.28
C LEU A 28 -0.42 8.87 3.87
N PHE A 29 0.03 7.92 3.05
CA PHE A 29 0.57 6.64 3.53
C PHE A 29 1.76 6.83 4.48
N LEU A 30 2.69 7.72 4.16
CA LEU A 30 3.85 8.01 5.02
C LEU A 30 3.48 8.69 6.35
N ARG A 31 2.29 9.28 6.44
CA ARG A 31 1.74 9.92 7.65
C ARG A 31 0.84 9.00 8.46
N MET A 32 0.57 7.80 7.96
CA MET A 32 -0.29 6.83 8.62
C MET A 32 0.36 6.37 9.93
N ASP A 33 -0.37 6.52 11.02
CA ASP A 33 0.07 6.24 12.40
C ASP A 33 -0.44 4.90 12.93
N VAL A 34 -1.10 4.13 12.07
CA VAL A 34 -1.61 2.79 12.33
C VAL A 34 -1.04 1.81 11.32
N GLU A 35 -0.98 0.53 11.67
CA GLU A 35 -0.42 -0.50 10.79
C GLU A 35 -1.23 -0.60 9.48
N PRO A 36 -0.60 -0.43 8.30
CA PRO A 36 -1.29 -0.56 7.02
C PRO A 36 -1.82 -1.98 6.79
N ASN A 37 -2.97 -2.09 6.14
CA ASN A 37 -3.50 -3.38 5.71
C ASN A 37 -3.15 -3.64 4.24
N VAL A 38 -3.55 -4.83 3.76
CA VAL A 38 -3.32 -5.27 2.39
C VAL A 38 -3.84 -4.26 1.35
N ALA A 39 -5.06 -3.74 1.55
CA ALA A 39 -5.65 -2.78 0.62
C ALA A 39 -4.88 -1.46 0.57
N THR A 40 -4.28 -1.04 1.69
CA THR A 40 -3.37 0.11 1.73
C THR A 40 -2.16 -0.14 0.83
N PHE A 41 -1.47 -1.28 0.99
CA PHE A 41 -0.27 -1.60 0.21
C PHE A 41 -0.55 -1.71 -1.29
N VAL A 42 -1.63 -2.40 -1.68
CA VAL A 42 -2.04 -2.52 -3.09
C VAL A 42 -2.28 -1.15 -3.71
N SER A 43 -2.98 -0.26 -3.00
CA SER A 43 -3.27 1.10 -3.49
C SER A 43 -1.97 1.89 -3.75
N ILE A 44 -1.03 1.83 -2.82
CA ILE A 44 0.21 2.62 -2.88
C ILE A 44 1.22 2.04 -3.88
N LEU A 45 1.34 0.73 -4.01
CA LEU A 45 2.19 0.12 -5.04
C LEU A 45 1.67 0.41 -6.45
N GLY A 46 0.34 0.43 -6.63
CA GLY A 46 -0.29 0.91 -7.85
C GLY A 46 0.08 2.36 -8.15
N ALA A 47 0.00 3.24 -7.16
CA ALA A 47 0.40 4.65 -7.29
C ALA A 47 1.89 4.80 -7.65
N CYS A 48 2.79 4.05 -7.00
CA CYS A 48 4.22 4.05 -7.31
C CYS A 48 4.48 3.61 -8.76
N GLY A 49 3.75 2.61 -9.26
CA GLY A 49 3.88 2.12 -10.63
C GLY A 49 3.41 3.16 -11.65
N LYS A 50 2.34 3.92 -11.33
CA LYS A 50 1.86 5.03 -12.17
C LYS A 50 2.80 6.23 -12.19
N LEU A 51 3.56 6.46 -11.12
CA LEU A 51 4.56 7.54 -11.04
C LEU A 51 5.96 7.12 -11.55
N GLY A 52 6.20 5.82 -11.79
CA GLY A 52 7.53 5.31 -12.12
C GLY A 52 8.51 5.34 -10.93
N CYS A 53 8.02 5.47 -9.69
CA CYS A 53 8.84 5.55 -8.49
C CYS A 53 9.30 4.16 -8.00
N LEU A 54 10.12 3.48 -8.79
CA LEU A 54 10.53 2.08 -8.56
C LEU A 54 11.23 1.86 -7.22
N ASN A 55 12.15 2.75 -6.82
CA ASN A 55 12.89 2.60 -5.55
C ASN A 55 11.96 2.69 -4.34
N LEU A 56 11.00 3.62 -4.39
CA LEU A 56 9.99 3.78 -3.35
C LEU A 56 9.08 2.55 -3.28
N GLY A 57 8.60 2.07 -4.43
CA GLY A 57 7.75 0.88 -4.47
C GLY A 57 8.47 -0.38 -3.98
N LYS A 58 9.77 -0.55 -4.25
CA LYS A 58 10.59 -1.63 -3.67
C LYS A 58 10.65 -1.55 -2.15
N GLY A 59 10.86 -0.36 -1.59
CA GLY A 59 10.84 -0.14 -0.14
C GLY A 59 9.49 -0.49 0.48
N ILE A 60 8.40 -0.04 -0.14
CA ILE A 60 7.02 -0.27 0.32
C ILE A 60 6.64 -1.76 0.18
N HIS A 61 7.08 -2.42 -0.88
CA HIS A 61 6.93 -3.86 -1.05
C HIS A 61 7.62 -4.63 0.07
N GLY A 62 8.88 -4.29 0.39
CA GLY A 62 9.61 -4.90 1.51
C GLY A 62 8.92 -4.67 2.86
N LEU A 63 8.40 -3.46 3.08
CA LEU A 63 7.58 -3.15 4.26
C LEU A 63 6.30 -3.99 4.32
N GLY A 64 5.61 -4.15 3.19
CA GLY A 64 4.42 -4.98 3.07
C GLY A 64 4.70 -6.44 3.41
N LEU A 65 5.79 -7.01 2.88
CA LEU A 65 6.23 -8.34 3.28
C LEU A 65 6.45 -8.42 4.79
N LYS A 66 7.19 -7.48 5.38
CA LYS A 66 7.45 -7.49 6.82
C LYS A 66 6.18 -7.40 7.68
N CYS A 67 5.22 -6.54 7.31
CA CYS A 67 3.99 -6.33 8.09
C CYS A 67 2.97 -7.45 7.91
N LEU A 68 2.91 -8.09 6.74
CA LEU A 68 1.90 -9.08 6.39
C LEU A 68 2.37 -10.53 6.61
N PHE A 69 3.67 -10.79 6.67
CA PHE A 69 4.18 -12.15 6.95
C PHE A 69 3.73 -12.60 8.35
N GLY A 70 2.93 -13.67 8.40
CA GLY A 70 2.38 -14.24 9.64
C GLY A 70 0.96 -13.80 10.00
N LYS A 71 0.33 -12.91 9.22
CA LYS A 71 -1.09 -12.51 9.39
C LYS A 71 -1.91 -13.02 8.20
N GLU A 72 -2.64 -14.11 8.40
CA GLU A 72 -3.57 -14.80 7.47
C GLU A 72 -3.00 -15.29 6.11
N LEU A 73 -2.83 -16.61 6.02
CA LEU A 73 -2.27 -17.36 4.87
C LEU A 73 -3.05 -17.24 3.55
N VAL A 74 -4.35 -16.96 3.58
CA VAL A 74 -5.19 -17.00 2.36
C VAL A 74 -5.10 -15.70 1.55
N VAL A 75 -4.93 -14.55 2.21
CA VAL A 75 -4.75 -13.25 1.53
C VAL A 75 -3.32 -13.10 1.01
N CYS A 76 -2.35 -13.81 1.61
CA CYS A 76 -0.94 -13.76 1.23
C CYS A 76 -0.66 -14.25 -0.19
N ASN A 77 -1.33 -15.26 -0.74
CA ASN A 77 -0.92 -15.83 -2.03
C ASN A 77 -1.17 -14.91 -3.24
N ALA A 78 -2.36 -14.31 -3.34
CA ALA A 78 -2.67 -13.36 -4.41
C ALA A 78 -1.88 -12.04 -4.25
N VAL A 79 -1.57 -11.67 -3.01
CA VAL A 79 -0.80 -10.47 -2.69
C VAL A 79 0.68 -10.68 -2.95
N LEU A 80 1.24 -11.83 -2.57
CA LEU A 80 2.59 -12.25 -2.97
C LEU A 80 2.68 -12.26 -4.49
N GLU A 81 1.69 -12.76 -5.22
CA GLU A 81 1.71 -12.73 -6.68
C GLU A 81 1.72 -11.29 -7.26
N CYS A 82 0.93 -10.38 -6.69
CA CYS A 82 0.91 -8.97 -7.10
C CYS A 82 2.22 -8.23 -6.74
N LEU A 83 2.79 -8.56 -5.57
CA LEU A 83 4.08 -8.07 -5.08
C LEU A 83 5.25 -8.63 -5.91
N TYR A 84 5.31 -9.94 -6.15
CA TYR A 84 6.27 -10.61 -7.02
C TYR A 84 6.22 -10.08 -8.46
N ARG A 85 5.03 -9.81 -9.00
CA ARG A 85 4.87 -9.23 -10.34
C ARG A 85 5.40 -7.80 -10.44
N TRP A 86 5.45 -7.06 -9.35
CA TRP A 86 6.06 -5.72 -9.32
C TRP A 86 7.58 -5.75 -9.54
N ASN A 87 8.25 -6.88 -9.25
CA ASN A 87 9.67 -7.08 -9.58
C ASN A 87 9.94 -7.40 -11.07
N ALA A 88 8.89 -7.55 -11.89
CA ALA A 88 9.03 -7.83 -13.33
C ALA A 88 9.01 -6.57 -14.22
N PHE A 89 9.12 -5.38 -13.62
CA PHE A 89 9.30 -4.09 -14.30
C PHE A 89 10.70 -3.50 -14.05
#